data_AF-A0A2X3F3C7-F1
#
_entry.id   AF-A0A2X3F3C7-F1
#
_cell.length_a   1.000
_cell.length_b   1.000
_cell.length_c   1.000
_cell.angle_alpha   90.00
_cell.angle_beta   90.00
_cell.angle_gamma   90.00
#
_symmetry.space_group_name_H-M   'P 1'
#
loop_
_entity.id
_entity.type
_entity.pdbx_description
1 polymer ?
#
loop_
_entity_poly.entity_id
_entity_poly.type
_entity_poly.pdbx_seq_one_letter_code
_entity_poly.pdbx_strand_id
1 'polypeptide(L)'
;MRHHPVTPMEDAHLGRLIERQGRGKAALIAWPIVARGPEAVAAALAAVNDPAVRYVVLDALSEQDLLTQGVALREMKLVSGGSGLAIGLARDWAQRHGARGESAQAGMPLAGPAVVLSGSCSVMTNSQVAAYRQHAPARAVDLSACFTDLESYVRTLTDWVDAQRDAPLAPMIYATTEPQTLQRIQAQYGDKASSERVEQLFAALAAALKTKGFTRFIVAGGETSSIVAQTLGVEAFHIGPTISPGVPWVRDTRQPLSLALKSGNFGDIQFFARAQQEFRHD
;
A
#
# COMPACT_ATOMS: atom_id res chain seq x y z
N MET A 1 18.26 -7.20 -1.25
CA MET A 1 18.63 -5.77 -1.25
C MET A 1 20.01 -5.45 -1.84
N ARG A 2 20.96 -6.40 -1.94
CA ARG A 2 22.32 -6.13 -2.42
C ARG A 2 22.41 -5.39 -3.77
N HIS A 3 21.59 -5.77 -4.74
CA HIS A 3 21.56 -5.17 -6.08
C HIS A 3 20.31 -4.31 -6.32
N HIS A 4 19.76 -3.70 -5.27
CA HIS A 4 18.58 -2.85 -5.42
C HIS A 4 18.93 -1.62 -6.28
N PRO A 5 18.11 -1.23 -7.27
CA PRO A 5 18.49 -0.25 -8.30
C PRO A 5 18.66 1.18 -7.77
N VAL A 6 18.07 1.52 -6.63
CA VAL A 6 18.15 2.86 -6.02
C VAL A 6 19.05 2.86 -4.77
N THR A 7 18.72 2.02 -3.78
CA THR A 7 19.45 1.90 -2.50
C THR A 7 20.04 0.49 -2.29
N PRO A 8 21.14 0.11 -2.99
CA PRO A 8 21.80 -1.17 -2.78
C PRO A 8 22.35 -1.29 -1.36
N MET A 9 22.12 -2.43 -0.71
CA MET A 9 22.55 -2.69 0.68
C MET A 9 23.67 -3.73 0.70
N GLU A 10 24.91 -3.30 0.87
CA GLU A 10 26.11 -4.15 0.86
C GLU A 10 26.61 -4.55 2.26
N ASP A 11 26.07 -3.93 3.30
CA ASP A 11 26.35 -4.24 4.70
C ASP A 11 25.03 -4.58 5.40
N ALA A 12 25.04 -5.62 6.24
CA ALA A 12 23.87 -6.06 7.01
C ALA A 12 23.87 -5.53 8.46
N HIS A 13 24.97 -4.91 8.91
CA HIS A 13 25.07 -4.42 10.29
C HIS A 13 24.47 -3.02 10.44
N LEU A 14 23.24 -2.95 10.98
CA LEU A 14 22.47 -1.71 11.13
C LEU A 14 23.24 -0.59 11.86
N GLY A 15 24.01 -0.93 12.90
CA GLY A 15 24.85 0.05 13.61
C GLY A 15 25.84 0.79 12.70
N ARG A 16 26.59 0.06 11.85
CA ARG A 16 27.52 0.67 10.89
C ARG A 16 26.78 1.46 9.81
N LEU A 17 25.62 0.97 9.37
CA LEU A 17 24.81 1.69 8.39
C LEU A 17 24.30 3.03 8.93
N ILE A 18 23.80 3.09 10.17
CA ILE A 18 23.30 4.34 10.74
C ILE A 18 24.44 5.30 11.10
N GLU A 19 25.57 4.81 11.59
CA GLU A 19 26.74 5.65 11.92
C GLU A 19 27.34 6.33 10.69
N ARG A 20 27.28 5.70 9.50
CA ARG A 20 27.75 6.29 8.24
C ARG A 20 26.91 7.46 7.74
N GLN A 21 25.67 7.58 8.18
CA GLN A 21 24.71 8.60 7.71
C GLN A 21 24.18 9.50 8.83
N GLY A 22 24.48 9.17 10.09
CA GLY A 22 24.04 9.86 11.28
C GLY A 22 25.15 10.63 12.00
N ARG A 23 24.85 11.09 13.22
CA ARG A 23 25.83 11.71 14.12
C ARG A 23 25.83 10.94 15.44
N GLY A 24 27.00 10.48 15.88
CA GLY A 24 27.14 9.66 17.08
C GLY A 24 27.17 8.16 16.79
N LYS A 25 27.23 7.37 17.84
CA LYS A 25 27.38 5.91 17.82
C LYS A 25 26.05 5.19 17.94
N ALA A 26 26.04 3.94 17.48
CA ALA A 26 24.96 2.99 17.69
C ALA A 26 25.36 1.95 18.75
N ALA A 27 24.44 1.67 19.67
CA ALA A 27 24.49 0.49 20.54
C ALA A 27 23.55 -0.60 20.02
N LEU A 28 23.74 -1.82 20.48
CA LEU A 28 22.87 -2.96 20.19
C LEU A 28 22.34 -3.54 21.50
N ILE A 29 21.01 -3.69 21.59
CA ILE A 29 20.36 -4.57 22.56
C ILE A 29 20.05 -5.87 21.82
N ALA A 30 20.91 -6.86 22.04
CA ALA A 30 20.85 -8.13 21.35
C ALA A 30 19.63 -8.97 21.78
N TRP A 31 19.22 -9.88 20.91
CA TRP A 31 18.03 -10.71 21.10
C TRP A 31 17.93 -11.41 22.47
N PRO A 32 19.00 -11.97 23.08
CA PRO A 32 18.88 -12.60 24.39
C PRO A 32 18.40 -11.66 25.51
N ILE A 33 18.58 -10.34 25.37
CA ILE A 33 18.04 -9.35 26.30
C ILE A 33 16.56 -9.12 25.99
N VAL A 34 16.21 -8.99 24.71
CA VAL A 34 14.83 -8.80 24.24
C VAL A 34 13.94 -9.98 24.64
N ALA A 35 14.44 -11.20 24.51
CA ALA A 35 13.73 -12.43 24.88
C ALA A 35 13.39 -12.54 26.38
N ARG A 36 14.07 -11.76 27.26
CA ARG A 36 13.76 -11.71 28.70
C ARG A 36 12.59 -10.78 29.06
N GLY A 37 12.04 -10.07 28.08
CA GLY A 37 10.84 -9.25 28.26
C GLY A 37 11.11 -7.74 28.43
N PRO A 38 10.03 -6.94 28.54
CA PRO A 38 10.09 -5.49 28.44
C PRO A 38 10.98 -4.82 29.49
N GLU A 39 10.95 -5.33 30.73
CA GLU A 39 11.74 -4.80 31.84
C GLU A 39 13.24 -4.96 31.60
N ALA A 40 13.65 -6.08 31.03
CA ALA A 40 15.06 -6.33 30.69
C ALA A 40 15.55 -5.39 29.58
N VAL A 41 14.70 -5.11 28.59
CA VAL A 41 15.00 -4.15 27.51
C VAL A 41 15.07 -2.73 28.07
N ALA A 42 14.11 -2.32 28.90
CA ALA A 42 14.11 -1.01 29.54
C ALA A 42 15.34 -0.79 30.43
N ALA A 43 15.72 -1.80 31.22
CA ALA A 43 16.93 -1.75 32.03
C ALA A 43 18.21 -1.66 31.17
N ALA A 44 18.28 -2.40 30.06
CA ALA A 44 19.40 -2.33 29.13
C ALA A 44 19.50 -0.96 28.43
N LEU A 45 18.37 -0.35 28.05
CA LEU A 45 18.32 1.01 27.53
C LEU A 45 18.82 2.03 28.55
N ALA A 46 18.37 1.93 29.80
CA ALA A 46 18.81 2.82 30.88
C ALA A 46 20.29 2.67 31.24
N ALA A 47 20.89 1.49 30.99
CA ALA A 47 22.31 1.23 31.22
C ALA A 47 23.23 1.79 30.11
N VAL A 48 22.68 2.31 29.01
CA VAL A 48 23.47 2.97 27.96
C VAL A 48 23.96 4.32 28.44
N ASN A 49 25.21 4.35 28.94
CA ASN A 49 25.81 5.53 29.56
C ASN A 49 26.85 6.26 28.68
N ASP A 50 27.20 5.74 27.50
CA ASP A 50 28.13 6.43 26.59
C ASP A 50 27.43 7.64 25.95
N PRO A 51 27.87 8.88 26.21
CA PRO A 51 27.24 10.09 25.67
C PRO A 51 27.37 10.20 24.14
N ALA A 52 28.25 9.43 23.52
CA ALA A 52 28.35 9.35 22.06
C ALA A 52 27.23 8.50 21.45
N VAL A 53 26.58 7.60 22.21
CA VAL A 53 25.50 6.75 21.69
C VAL A 53 24.25 7.57 21.48
N ARG A 54 23.78 7.61 20.23
CA ARG A 54 22.54 8.30 19.83
C ARG A 54 21.47 7.37 19.28
N TYR A 55 21.87 6.15 18.93
CA TYR A 55 21.00 5.15 18.32
C TYR A 55 21.13 3.86 19.11
N VAL A 56 20.02 3.17 19.34
CA VAL A 56 20.03 1.82 19.90
C VAL A 56 19.27 0.92 18.94
N VAL A 57 19.97 -0.05 18.37
CA VAL A 57 19.37 -1.12 17.56
C VAL A 57 18.86 -2.19 18.51
N LEU A 58 17.62 -2.66 18.29
CA LEU A 58 17.03 -3.76 19.05
C LEU A 58 16.78 -4.93 18.09
N ASP A 59 17.24 -6.12 18.47
CA ASP A 59 16.95 -7.32 17.68
C ASP A 59 15.48 -7.72 17.80
N ALA A 60 14.95 -8.28 16.71
CA ALA A 60 13.66 -8.97 16.69
C ALA A 60 13.75 -10.16 15.74
N LEU A 61 13.40 -11.35 16.24
CA LEU A 61 13.33 -12.58 15.45
C LEU A 61 11.87 -13.04 15.24
N SER A 62 10.95 -12.50 16.02
CA SER A 62 9.53 -12.84 16.02
C SER A 62 8.65 -11.61 16.27
N GLU A 63 7.34 -11.73 16.00
CA GLU A 63 6.37 -10.69 16.37
C GLU A 63 6.36 -10.45 17.89
N GLN A 64 6.54 -11.50 18.68
CA GLN A 64 6.58 -11.38 20.15
C GLN A 64 7.69 -10.44 20.62
N ASP A 65 8.85 -10.44 19.94
CA ASP A 65 9.95 -9.51 20.24
C ASP A 65 9.52 -8.06 20.00
N LEU A 66 8.76 -7.79 18.92
CA LEU A 66 8.24 -6.46 18.61
C LEU A 66 7.21 -5.99 19.65
N LEU A 67 6.39 -6.90 20.18
CA LEU A 67 5.48 -6.59 21.28
C LEU A 67 6.24 -6.23 22.54
N THR A 68 7.29 -6.99 22.86
CA THR A 68 8.20 -6.69 23.97
C THR A 68 8.83 -5.30 23.81
N GLN A 69 9.33 -4.97 22.62
CA GLN A 69 9.90 -3.67 22.32
C GLN A 69 8.86 -2.55 22.49
N GLY A 70 7.61 -2.75 22.05
CA GLY A 70 6.53 -1.78 22.20
C GLY A 70 6.29 -1.35 23.65
N VAL A 71 6.23 -2.31 24.56
CA VAL A 71 6.08 -2.05 26.00
C VAL A 71 7.33 -1.36 26.57
N ALA A 72 8.53 -1.81 26.19
CA ALA A 72 9.78 -1.26 26.70
C ALA A 72 10.04 0.19 26.24
N LEU A 73 9.57 0.55 25.05
CA LEU A 73 9.82 1.83 24.41
C LEU A 73 8.68 2.85 24.63
N ARG A 74 7.62 2.50 25.37
CA ARG A 74 6.40 3.31 25.49
C ARG A 74 6.60 4.74 26.01
N GLU A 75 7.63 4.98 26.81
CA GLU A 75 7.97 6.31 27.37
C GLU A 75 9.01 7.05 26.53
N MET A 76 9.55 6.44 25.46
CA MET A 76 10.52 7.09 24.58
C MET A 76 9.84 8.19 23.78
N LYS A 77 10.39 9.41 23.86
CA LYS A 77 9.89 10.58 23.10
C LYS A 77 10.01 10.41 21.60
N LEU A 78 11.00 9.63 21.14
CA LEU A 78 11.25 9.35 19.74
C LEU A 78 11.68 7.90 19.59
N VAL A 79 11.05 7.23 18.63
CA VAL A 79 11.39 5.87 18.19
C VAL A 79 11.46 5.87 16.66
N SER A 80 12.25 4.96 16.09
CA SER A 80 12.37 4.79 14.65
C SER A 80 12.40 3.32 14.28
N GLY A 81 11.72 2.95 13.20
CA GLY A 81 11.68 1.57 12.71
C GLY A 81 10.70 1.41 11.56
N GLY A 82 10.58 0.18 11.05
CA GLY A 82 9.50 -0.19 10.14
C GLY A 82 8.15 -0.36 10.86
N SER A 83 7.14 -0.83 10.12
CA SER A 83 5.79 -1.08 10.66
C SER A 83 5.76 -2.10 11.79
N GLY A 84 6.73 -3.02 11.87
CA GLY A 84 6.83 -4.01 12.93
C GLY A 84 6.84 -3.41 14.34
N LEU A 85 7.63 -2.35 14.57
CA LEU A 85 7.68 -1.66 15.86
C LEU A 85 6.34 -0.98 16.21
N ALA A 86 5.67 -0.42 15.20
CA ALA A 86 4.37 0.23 15.38
C ALA A 86 3.31 -0.75 15.90
N ILE A 87 3.38 -2.04 15.56
CA ILE A 87 2.49 -3.07 16.10
C ILE A 87 2.59 -3.14 17.62
N GLY A 88 3.82 -3.24 18.15
CA GLY A 88 4.06 -3.33 19.58
C GLY A 88 3.56 -2.09 20.33
N LEU A 89 3.88 -0.90 19.81
CA LEU A 89 3.45 0.38 20.40
C LEU A 89 1.92 0.53 20.38
N ALA A 90 1.27 0.20 19.26
CA ALA A 90 -0.17 0.28 19.14
C ALA A 90 -0.88 -0.71 20.07
N ARG A 91 -0.37 -1.94 20.22
CA ARG A 91 -0.94 -2.94 21.14
C ARG A 91 -0.77 -2.54 22.60
N ASP A 92 0.40 -2.06 23.03
CA ASP A 92 0.60 -1.52 24.38
C ASP A 92 -0.38 -0.36 24.66
N TRP A 93 -0.48 0.58 23.72
CA TRP A 93 -1.39 1.72 23.87
C TRP A 93 -2.84 1.27 23.99
N ALA A 94 -3.29 0.34 23.13
CA ALA A 94 -4.66 -0.18 23.16
C ALA A 94 -4.98 -0.96 24.44
N GLN A 95 -4.01 -1.72 24.99
CA GLN A 95 -4.18 -2.42 26.26
C GLN A 95 -4.36 -1.45 27.43
N ARG A 96 -3.66 -0.30 27.42
CA ARG A 96 -3.71 0.69 28.51
C ARG A 96 -4.91 1.63 28.44
N HIS A 97 -5.37 1.98 27.23
CA HIS A 97 -6.40 3.00 27.03
C HIS A 97 -7.73 2.43 26.50
N GLY A 98 -7.78 1.11 26.28
CA GLY A 98 -8.89 0.43 25.62
C GLY A 98 -8.82 0.53 24.10
N ALA A 99 -9.20 -0.55 23.41
CA ALA A 99 -9.37 -0.53 21.97
C ALA A 99 -10.66 0.22 21.62
N ARG A 100 -10.55 1.45 21.13
CA ARG A 100 -11.68 2.14 20.48
C ARG A 100 -11.80 1.58 19.06
N GLY A 101 -12.66 0.58 18.87
CA GLY A 101 -12.97 -0.01 17.55
C GLY A 101 -13.57 0.98 16.53
N GLU A 102 -13.85 2.20 16.95
CA GLU A 102 -14.44 3.28 16.15
C GLU A 102 -13.54 3.73 14.97
N SER A 103 -12.21 3.63 15.09
CA SER A 103 -11.30 4.14 14.05
C SER A 103 -11.38 3.33 12.75
N ALA A 104 -11.48 2.00 12.83
CA ALA A 104 -11.60 1.16 11.64
C ALA A 104 -12.95 1.40 10.95
N GLN A 105 -14.00 1.68 11.73
CA GLN A 105 -15.32 2.01 11.19
C GLN A 105 -15.28 3.32 10.38
N ALA A 106 -14.50 4.30 10.82
CA ALA A 106 -14.33 5.56 10.09
C ALA A 106 -13.63 5.40 8.74
N GLY A 107 -12.88 4.31 8.54
CA GLY A 107 -12.23 3.97 7.27
C GLY A 107 -12.94 2.89 6.46
N MET A 108 -14.10 2.41 6.91
CA MET A 108 -14.92 1.46 6.14
C MET A 108 -15.20 2.04 4.74
N PRO A 109 -15.19 1.19 3.69
CA PRO A 109 -15.59 1.65 2.38
C PRO A 109 -17.01 2.22 2.42
N LEU A 110 -17.32 3.12 1.49
CA LEU A 110 -18.67 3.65 1.31
C LEU A 110 -19.50 2.72 0.43
N ALA A 111 -20.82 2.81 0.58
CA ALA A 111 -21.73 2.21 -0.38
C ALA A 111 -21.59 2.91 -1.75
N GLY A 112 -22.07 2.22 -2.78
CA GLY A 112 -22.12 2.75 -4.14
C GLY A 112 -21.15 2.08 -5.11
N PRO A 113 -21.13 2.57 -6.35
CA PRO A 113 -20.44 1.95 -7.47
C PRO A 113 -18.91 1.93 -7.28
N ALA A 114 -18.32 0.81 -7.66
CA ALA A 114 -16.89 0.55 -7.54
C ALA A 114 -16.26 0.31 -8.91
N VAL A 115 -14.97 0.64 -9.02
CA VAL A 115 -14.14 0.32 -10.20
C VAL A 115 -12.80 -0.27 -9.76
N VAL A 116 -12.27 -1.21 -10.55
CA VAL A 116 -10.89 -1.70 -10.41
C VAL A 116 -9.99 -1.10 -11.49
N LEU A 117 -8.90 -0.45 -11.09
CA LEU A 117 -7.89 0.13 -11.98
C LEU A 117 -6.54 -0.55 -11.74
N SER A 118 -6.07 -1.36 -12.71
CA SER A 118 -4.85 -2.16 -12.55
C SER A 118 -3.76 -1.75 -13.52
N GLY A 119 -2.73 -1.05 -13.04
CA GLY A 119 -1.58 -0.63 -13.84
C GLY A 119 -0.29 -1.42 -13.57
N SER A 120 -0.21 -2.22 -12.50
CA SER A 120 0.99 -3.01 -12.22
C SER A 120 1.18 -4.19 -13.18
N CYS A 121 2.42 -4.41 -13.61
CA CYS A 121 2.84 -5.59 -14.37
C CYS A 121 3.57 -6.66 -13.52
N SER A 122 3.46 -6.59 -12.19
CA SER A 122 4.03 -7.61 -11.30
C SER A 122 3.40 -8.99 -11.52
N VAL A 123 4.12 -10.05 -11.15
CA VAL A 123 3.64 -11.45 -11.26
C VAL A 123 2.33 -11.64 -10.51
N MET A 124 2.26 -11.19 -9.25
CA MET A 124 1.05 -11.31 -8.44
C MET A 124 -0.14 -10.54 -9.04
N THR A 125 0.09 -9.32 -9.56
CA THR A 125 -1.00 -8.56 -10.19
C THR A 125 -1.50 -9.22 -11.47
N ASN A 126 -0.62 -9.83 -12.28
CA ASN A 126 -1.04 -10.63 -13.43
C ASN A 126 -1.94 -11.79 -13.01
N SER A 127 -1.59 -12.53 -11.95
CA SER A 127 -2.43 -13.61 -11.41
C SER A 127 -3.78 -13.11 -10.89
N GLN A 128 -3.80 -11.97 -10.19
CA GLN A 128 -5.03 -11.35 -9.68
C GLN A 128 -5.96 -10.90 -10.80
N VAL A 129 -5.42 -10.26 -11.85
CA VAL A 129 -6.19 -9.86 -13.03
C VAL A 129 -6.74 -11.10 -13.74
N ALA A 130 -5.92 -12.13 -13.97
CA ALA A 130 -6.35 -13.35 -14.63
C ALA A 130 -7.52 -14.04 -13.89
N ALA A 131 -7.45 -14.12 -12.56
CA ALA A 131 -8.53 -14.68 -11.74
C ALA A 131 -9.78 -13.80 -11.76
N TYR A 132 -9.64 -12.48 -11.55
CA TYR A 132 -10.79 -11.58 -11.42
C TYR A 132 -11.62 -11.46 -12.71
N ARG A 133 -10.96 -11.51 -13.88
CA ARG A 133 -11.61 -11.46 -15.20
C ARG A 133 -12.57 -12.62 -15.48
N GLN A 134 -12.47 -13.70 -14.72
CA GLN A 134 -13.40 -14.83 -14.80
C GLN A 134 -14.75 -14.53 -14.13
N HIS A 135 -14.82 -13.49 -13.30
CA HIS A 135 -15.96 -13.21 -12.43
C HIS A 135 -16.55 -11.80 -12.61
N ALA A 136 -15.83 -10.88 -13.27
CA ALA A 136 -16.25 -9.49 -13.44
C ALA A 136 -15.99 -8.99 -14.86
N PRO A 137 -16.78 -8.00 -15.35
CA PRO A 137 -16.50 -7.31 -16.59
C PRO A 137 -15.09 -6.71 -16.54
N ALA A 138 -14.29 -6.94 -17.58
CA ALA A 138 -12.94 -6.43 -17.62
C ALA A 138 -12.50 -6.08 -19.03
N ARG A 139 -11.76 -4.98 -19.14
CA ARG A 139 -11.27 -4.46 -20.41
C ARG A 139 -9.80 -4.11 -20.30
N ALA A 140 -9.02 -4.67 -21.22
CA ALA A 140 -7.61 -4.33 -21.39
C ALA A 140 -7.50 -2.89 -21.92
N VAL A 141 -6.49 -2.16 -21.45
CA VAL A 141 -6.08 -0.88 -22.03
C VAL A 141 -5.44 -1.14 -23.39
N ASP A 142 -5.95 -0.46 -24.40
CA ASP A 142 -5.32 -0.35 -25.72
C ASP A 142 -4.44 0.89 -25.74
N LEU A 143 -3.13 0.67 -25.66
CA LEU A 143 -2.15 1.75 -25.68
C LEU A 143 -2.13 2.53 -27.00
N SER A 144 -2.42 1.87 -28.13
CA SER A 144 -2.46 2.57 -29.41
C SER A 144 -3.57 3.62 -29.44
N ALA A 145 -4.73 3.30 -28.86
CA ALA A 145 -5.83 4.25 -28.68
C ALA A 145 -5.45 5.41 -27.73
N CYS A 146 -4.69 5.13 -26.67
CA CYS A 146 -4.21 6.16 -25.74
C CYS A 146 -3.26 7.17 -26.42
N PHE A 147 -2.42 6.72 -27.35
CA PHE A 147 -1.52 7.59 -28.11
C PHE A 147 -2.22 8.30 -29.27
N THR A 148 -3.30 7.73 -29.81
CA THR A 148 -4.06 8.33 -30.91
C THR A 148 -4.95 9.47 -30.42
N ASP A 149 -5.80 9.20 -29.43
CA ASP A 149 -6.70 10.19 -28.83
C ASP A 149 -7.08 9.75 -27.42
N LEU A 150 -6.32 10.24 -26.43
CA LEU A 150 -6.52 9.90 -25.03
C LEU A 150 -7.90 10.33 -24.53
N GLU A 151 -8.39 11.50 -24.94
CA GLU A 151 -9.63 12.07 -24.41
C GLU A 151 -10.84 11.27 -24.87
N SER A 152 -10.89 10.92 -26.15
CA SER A 152 -11.94 10.06 -26.71
C SER A 152 -11.89 8.65 -26.14
N TYR A 153 -10.69 8.12 -25.92
CA TYR A 153 -10.53 6.80 -25.33
C TYR A 153 -10.96 6.77 -23.85
N VAL A 154 -10.65 7.81 -23.07
CA VAL A 154 -11.14 7.97 -21.69
C VAL A 154 -12.66 8.01 -21.65
N ARG A 155 -13.33 8.76 -22.54
CA ARG A 155 -14.80 8.74 -22.63
C ARG A 155 -15.33 7.34 -22.92
N THR A 156 -14.74 6.66 -23.90
CA THR A 156 -15.13 5.29 -24.28
C THR A 156 -15.01 4.31 -23.10
N LEU A 157 -13.92 4.39 -22.33
CA LEU A 157 -13.73 3.54 -21.15
C LEU A 157 -14.67 3.93 -20.01
N THR A 158 -14.90 5.23 -19.80
CA THR A 158 -15.81 5.75 -18.77
C THR A 158 -17.23 5.24 -19.00
N ASP A 159 -17.75 5.39 -20.22
CA ASP A 159 -19.09 4.95 -20.58
C ASP A 159 -19.22 3.42 -20.51
N TRP A 160 -18.16 2.69 -20.90
CA TRP A 160 -18.13 1.24 -20.75
C TRP A 160 -18.17 0.80 -19.28
N VAL A 161 -17.41 1.46 -18.39
CA VAL A 161 -17.44 1.19 -16.94
C VAL A 161 -18.81 1.53 -16.35
N ASP A 162 -19.39 2.67 -16.71
CA ASP A 162 -20.68 3.14 -16.20
C ASP A 162 -21.83 2.20 -16.61
N ALA A 163 -21.79 1.65 -17.82
CA ALA A 163 -22.75 0.66 -18.30
C ALA A 163 -22.69 -0.68 -17.53
N GLN A 164 -21.62 -0.94 -16.78
CA GLN A 164 -21.42 -2.15 -15.96
C GLN A 164 -21.64 -1.89 -14.46
N ARG A 165 -22.18 -0.73 -14.10
CA ARG A 165 -22.38 -0.27 -12.71
C ARG A 165 -23.06 -1.29 -11.80
N ASP A 166 -24.05 -2.00 -12.33
CA ASP A 166 -24.89 -2.94 -11.56
C ASP A 166 -24.36 -4.38 -11.60
N ALA A 167 -23.17 -4.60 -12.17
CA ALA A 167 -22.53 -5.91 -12.15
C ALA A 167 -22.26 -6.36 -10.69
N PRO A 168 -22.33 -7.68 -10.39
CA PRO A 168 -22.10 -8.20 -9.04
C PRO A 168 -20.71 -7.85 -8.46
N LEU A 169 -19.75 -7.62 -9.34
CA LEU A 169 -18.39 -7.20 -9.03
C LEU A 169 -18.01 -6.04 -9.95
N ALA A 170 -17.23 -5.11 -9.41
CA ALA A 170 -16.77 -3.89 -10.07
C ALA A 170 -16.12 -4.18 -11.43
N PRO A 171 -16.46 -3.42 -12.49
CA PRO A 171 -15.74 -3.51 -13.75
C PRO A 171 -14.26 -3.15 -13.57
N MET A 172 -13.40 -3.84 -14.31
CA MET A 172 -11.95 -3.65 -14.28
C MET A 172 -11.43 -3.03 -15.58
N ILE A 173 -10.62 -1.97 -15.46
CA ILE A 173 -9.73 -1.50 -16.52
C ILE A 173 -8.30 -1.84 -16.13
N TYR A 174 -7.58 -2.55 -17.00
CA TYR A 174 -6.23 -2.99 -16.69
C TYR A 174 -5.24 -2.76 -17.84
N ALA A 175 -4.08 -2.19 -17.50
CA ALA A 175 -2.89 -2.13 -18.36
C ALA A 175 -1.88 -3.25 -18.02
N THR A 176 -2.19 -4.05 -16.99
CA THR A 176 -1.43 -5.25 -16.61
C THR A 176 -1.26 -6.17 -17.82
N THR A 177 -0.01 -6.45 -18.16
CA THR A 177 0.31 -7.36 -19.26
C THR A 177 1.48 -8.26 -18.89
N GLU A 178 1.58 -9.38 -19.60
CA GLU A 178 2.71 -10.30 -19.47
C GLU A 178 4.02 -9.65 -19.92
N PRO A 179 5.17 -10.02 -19.32
CA PRO A 179 6.47 -9.40 -19.59
C PRO A 179 6.84 -9.33 -21.09
N GLN A 180 6.51 -10.35 -21.87
CA GLN A 180 6.82 -10.39 -23.30
C GLN A 180 6.03 -9.34 -24.10
N THR A 181 4.77 -9.12 -23.74
CA THR A 181 3.93 -8.09 -24.37
C THR A 181 4.35 -6.70 -23.90
N LEU A 182 4.74 -6.55 -22.63
CA LEU A 182 5.31 -5.31 -22.11
C LEU A 182 6.56 -4.90 -22.89
N GLN A 183 7.49 -5.83 -23.12
CA GLN A 183 8.70 -5.56 -23.92
C GLN A 183 8.38 -5.09 -25.34
N ARG A 184 7.38 -5.68 -26.00
CA ARG A 184 6.95 -5.24 -27.34
C ARG A 184 6.39 -3.82 -27.33
N ILE A 185 5.57 -3.50 -26.34
CA ILE A 185 5.02 -2.15 -26.15
C ILE A 185 6.15 -1.14 -25.91
N GLN A 186 7.08 -1.46 -25.01
CA GLN A 186 8.21 -0.60 -24.68
C GLN A 186 9.15 -0.41 -25.89
N ALA A 187 9.31 -1.42 -26.73
CA ALA A 187 10.08 -1.30 -27.97
C ALA A 187 9.39 -0.39 -29.00
N GLN A 188 8.06 -0.39 -29.06
CA GLN A 188 7.29 0.40 -30.02
C GLN A 188 7.17 1.87 -29.60
N TYR A 189 6.85 2.14 -28.33
CA TYR A 189 6.51 3.48 -27.85
C TYR A 189 7.55 4.08 -26.89
N GLY A 190 8.53 3.30 -26.45
CA GLY A 190 9.47 3.67 -25.40
C GLY A 190 8.92 3.33 -24.01
N ASP A 191 9.79 2.89 -23.10
CA ASP A 191 9.41 2.46 -21.76
C ASP A 191 8.76 3.58 -20.94
N LYS A 192 9.50 4.68 -20.76
CA LYS A 192 9.02 5.85 -20.00
C LYS A 192 7.72 6.42 -20.58
N ALA A 193 7.65 6.60 -21.89
CA ALA A 193 6.46 7.17 -22.55
C ALA A 193 5.24 6.24 -22.43
N SER A 194 5.44 4.92 -22.50
CA SER A 194 4.36 3.95 -22.28
C SER A 194 3.82 4.03 -20.85
N SER A 195 4.71 4.05 -19.85
CA SER A 195 4.29 4.13 -18.43
C SER A 195 3.57 5.45 -18.14
N GLU A 196 4.13 6.58 -18.56
CA GLU A 196 3.52 7.90 -18.39
C GLU A 196 2.14 7.98 -19.06
N ARG A 197 1.98 7.35 -20.24
CA ARG A 197 0.70 7.33 -20.94
C ARG A 197 -0.37 6.52 -20.20
N VAL A 198 0.00 5.38 -19.61
CA VAL A 198 -0.89 4.59 -18.75
C VAL A 198 -1.31 5.38 -17.51
N GLU A 199 -0.38 6.10 -16.88
CA GLU A 199 -0.67 6.94 -15.72
C GLU A 199 -1.64 8.08 -16.08
N GLN A 200 -1.41 8.77 -17.20
CA GLN A 200 -2.31 9.82 -17.71
C GLN A 200 -3.72 9.28 -17.99
N LEU A 201 -3.82 8.08 -18.58
CA LEU A 201 -5.10 7.40 -18.80
C LEU A 201 -5.83 7.15 -17.48
N PHE A 202 -5.17 6.52 -16.51
CA PHE A 202 -5.81 6.19 -15.23
C PHE A 202 -6.16 7.43 -14.41
N ALA A 203 -5.37 8.50 -14.49
CA ALA A 203 -5.69 9.80 -13.91
C ALA A 203 -7.01 10.35 -14.49
N ALA A 204 -7.07 10.49 -15.82
CA ALA A 204 -8.23 11.05 -16.51
C ALA A 204 -9.49 10.18 -16.31
N LEU A 205 -9.33 8.85 -16.37
CA LEU A 205 -10.41 7.91 -16.12
C LEU A 205 -10.92 7.99 -14.68
N ALA A 206 -10.05 8.07 -13.67
CA ALA A 206 -10.46 8.20 -12.28
C ALA A 206 -11.26 9.49 -12.05
N ALA A 207 -10.82 10.62 -12.62
CA ALA A 207 -11.54 11.89 -12.56
C ALA A 207 -12.93 11.82 -13.23
N ALA A 208 -13.01 11.20 -14.41
CA ALA A 208 -14.26 11.02 -15.13
C ALA A 208 -15.25 10.12 -14.37
N LEU A 209 -14.77 9.00 -13.81
CA LEU A 209 -15.59 8.08 -13.01
C LEU A 209 -16.07 8.71 -11.70
N LYS A 210 -15.22 9.48 -11.01
CA LYS A 210 -15.65 10.28 -9.85
C LYS A 210 -16.80 11.22 -10.22
N THR A 211 -16.71 11.88 -11.37
CA THR A 211 -17.77 12.77 -11.89
C THR A 211 -19.07 12.00 -12.20
N LYS A 212 -18.96 10.73 -12.62
CA LYS A 212 -20.09 9.80 -12.79
C LYS A 212 -20.61 9.20 -11.47
N GLY A 213 -20.08 9.61 -10.32
CA GLY A 213 -20.52 9.15 -9.01
C GLY A 213 -19.91 7.84 -8.54
N PHE A 214 -18.76 7.42 -9.11
CA PHE A 214 -17.98 6.31 -8.54
C PHE A 214 -17.41 6.70 -7.18
N THR A 215 -17.73 5.91 -6.14
CA THR A 215 -17.34 6.19 -4.75
C THR A 215 -16.23 5.26 -4.26
N ARG A 216 -16.02 4.12 -4.91
CA ARG A 216 -15.03 3.11 -4.51
C ARG A 216 -14.01 2.83 -5.62
N PHE A 217 -12.72 3.03 -5.31
CA PHE A 217 -11.61 2.79 -6.24
C PHE A 217 -10.67 1.73 -5.70
N ILE A 218 -10.59 0.59 -6.38
CA ILE A 218 -9.63 -0.48 -6.05
C ILE A 218 -8.49 -0.39 -7.05
N VAL A 219 -7.30 -0.02 -6.61
CA VAL A 219 -6.18 0.34 -7.48
C VAL A 219 -5.00 -0.58 -7.25
N ALA A 220 -4.38 -1.07 -8.33
CA ALA A 220 -3.19 -1.92 -8.27
C ALA A 220 -1.99 -1.32 -9.03
N GLY A 221 -0.87 -1.17 -8.32
CA GLY A 221 0.36 -0.53 -8.79
C GLY A 221 0.70 0.69 -7.94
N GLY A 222 1.98 0.88 -7.58
CA GLY A 222 2.39 1.97 -6.68
C GLY A 222 2.25 3.34 -7.35
N GLU A 223 2.73 3.44 -8.58
CA GLU A 223 2.65 4.60 -9.45
C GLU A 223 1.18 4.89 -9.79
N THR A 224 0.42 3.86 -10.19
CA THR A 224 -1.03 3.96 -10.47
C THR A 224 -1.83 4.41 -9.25
N SER A 225 -1.54 3.86 -8.07
CA SER A 225 -2.19 4.26 -6.82
C SER A 225 -1.89 5.72 -6.49
N SER A 226 -0.65 6.15 -6.69
CA SER A 226 -0.22 7.53 -6.41
C SER A 226 -0.93 8.53 -7.32
N ILE A 227 -0.93 8.28 -8.64
CA ILE A 227 -1.56 9.21 -9.59
C ILE A 227 -3.08 9.25 -9.44
N VAL A 228 -3.74 8.11 -9.16
CA VAL A 228 -5.18 8.05 -8.93
C VAL A 228 -5.56 8.80 -7.65
N ALA A 229 -4.86 8.55 -6.53
CA ALA A 229 -5.14 9.24 -5.27
C ALA A 229 -4.94 10.76 -5.40
N GLN A 230 -3.85 11.19 -6.04
CA GLN A 230 -3.58 12.60 -6.31
C GLN A 230 -4.67 13.24 -7.19
N THR A 231 -5.06 12.56 -8.28
CA THR A 231 -6.07 13.07 -9.21
C THR A 231 -7.45 13.17 -8.57
N LEU A 232 -7.80 12.24 -7.67
CA LEU A 232 -9.04 12.29 -6.92
C LEU A 232 -9.05 13.35 -5.80
N GLY A 233 -7.91 14.00 -5.54
CA GLY A 233 -7.77 15.05 -4.53
C GLY A 233 -7.74 14.53 -3.09
N VAL A 234 -7.24 13.29 -2.90
CA VAL A 234 -7.17 12.67 -1.58
C VAL A 234 -5.95 13.20 -0.83
N GLU A 235 -6.19 14.04 0.17
CA GLU A 235 -5.13 14.62 1.02
C GLU A 235 -5.01 13.93 2.38
N ALA A 236 -6.13 13.42 2.90
CA ALA A 236 -6.18 12.73 4.19
C ALA A 236 -7.32 11.71 4.21
N PHE A 237 -7.08 10.56 4.83
CA PHE A 237 -8.04 9.47 4.93
C PHE A 237 -8.02 8.79 6.30
N HIS A 238 -9.15 8.21 6.66
CA HIS A 238 -9.24 7.25 7.75
C HIS A 238 -8.78 5.87 7.27
N ILE A 239 -7.97 5.19 8.08
CA ILE A 239 -7.58 3.80 7.84
C ILE A 239 -8.68 2.88 8.33
N GLY A 240 -9.18 2.04 7.42
CA GLY A 240 -10.27 1.10 7.64
C GLY A 240 -9.80 -0.33 7.87
N PRO A 241 -10.69 -1.31 7.66
CA PRO A 241 -10.35 -2.71 7.84
C PRO A 241 -9.32 -3.18 6.80
N THR A 242 -8.58 -4.22 7.17
CA THR A 242 -7.53 -4.80 6.33
C THR A 242 -8.12 -5.79 5.33
N ILE A 243 -7.85 -5.61 4.04
CA ILE A 243 -8.19 -6.59 2.98
C ILE A 243 -7.11 -7.67 2.91
N SER A 244 -5.86 -7.23 2.96
CA SER A 244 -4.65 -8.08 2.96
C SER A 244 -3.55 -7.39 3.77
N PRO A 245 -2.55 -8.12 4.30
CA PRO A 245 -1.46 -7.50 5.04
C PRO A 245 -0.84 -6.32 4.27
N GLY A 246 -0.87 -5.12 4.87
CA GLY A 246 -0.37 -3.89 4.24
C GLY A 246 -1.32 -3.20 3.25
N VAL A 247 -2.54 -3.71 3.05
CA VAL A 247 -3.55 -3.13 2.14
C VAL A 247 -4.91 -3.03 2.84
N PRO A 248 -5.17 -1.93 3.56
CA PRO A 248 -6.48 -1.65 4.11
C PRO A 248 -7.39 -0.94 3.10
N TRP A 249 -8.69 -0.95 3.39
CA TRP A 249 -9.57 0.10 2.89
C TRP A 249 -9.20 1.43 3.55
N VAL A 250 -9.31 2.51 2.80
CA VAL A 250 -9.22 3.87 3.34
C VAL A 250 -10.41 4.71 2.87
N ARG A 251 -10.85 5.65 3.70
CA ARG A 251 -11.95 6.58 3.37
C ARG A 251 -11.46 8.01 3.48
N ASP A 252 -11.62 8.79 2.40
CA ASP A 252 -11.29 10.21 2.37
C ASP A 252 -12.05 10.96 3.49
N THR A 253 -11.38 11.91 4.13
CA THR A 253 -11.90 12.68 5.28
C THR A 253 -12.86 13.81 4.89
N ARG A 254 -12.84 14.24 3.62
CA ARG A 254 -13.54 15.41 3.09
C ARG A 254 -14.54 15.05 1.99
N GLN A 255 -14.34 13.91 1.33
CA GLN A 255 -15.08 13.49 0.15
C GLN A 255 -15.70 12.11 0.37
N PRO A 256 -16.84 11.80 -0.29
CA PRO A 256 -17.43 10.47 -0.25
C PRO A 256 -16.66 9.50 -1.15
N LEU A 257 -15.37 9.28 -0.85
CA LEU A 257 -14.48 8.40 -1.59
C LEU A 257 -13.83 7.36 -0.68
N SER A 258 -13.78 6.13 -1.18
CA SER A 258 -13.06 5.02 -0.57
C SER A 258 -12.08 4.42 -1.55
N LEU A 259 -10.90 4.10 -1.06
CA LEU A 259 -9.81 3.57 -1.87
C LEU A 259 -9.22 2.31 -1.24
N ALA A 260 -8.82 1.37 -2.09
CA ALA A 260 -7.94 0.27 -1.72
C ALA A 260 -6.71 0.35 -2.62
N LEU A 261 -5.58 0.80 -2.05
CA LEU A 261 -4.35 1.09 -2.80
C LEU A 261 -3.35 -0.05 -2.61
N LYS A 262 -3.24 -0.91 -3.62
CA LYS A 262 -2.45 -2.14 -3.56
C LYS A 262 -1.13 -1.98 -4.31
N SER A 263 -0.01 -2.11 -3.61
CA SER A 263 1.30 -2.26 -4.27
C SER A 263 1.38 -3.59 -5.04
N GLY A 264 2.22 -3.66 -6.07
CA GLY A 264 2.22 -4.74 -7.07
C GLY A 264 2.27 -6.16 -6.48
N ASN A 265 3.12 -6.42 -5.49
CA ASN A 265 3.32 -7.76 -4.93
C ASN A 265 2.39 -8.13 -3.76
N PHE A 266 1.48 -7.23 -3.36
CA PHE A 266 0.63 -7.43 -2.19
C PHE A 266 -0.69 -8.13 -2.54
N GLY A 267 -1.31 -8.75 -1.54
CA GLY A 267 -2.59 -9.45 -1.66
C GLY A 267 -2.47 -10.85 -2.26
N ASP A 268 -3.50 -11.67 -2.05
CA ASP A 268 -3.64 -12.99 -2.67
C ASP A 268 -4.32 -12.90 -4.05
N ILE A 269 -4.46 -14.05 -4.72
CA ILE A 269 -5.03 -14.14 -6.07
C ILE A 269 -6.47 -13.59 -6.14
N GLN A 270 -7.26 -13.72 -5.06
CA GLN A 270 -8.65 -13.29 -5.00
C GLN A 270 -8.83 -11.85 -4.49
N PHE A 271 -7.73 -11.10 -4.32
CA PHE A 271 -7.71 -9.76 -3.72
C PHE A 271 -8.84 -8.84 -4.22
N PHE A 272 -9.02 -8.71 -5.54
CA PHE A 272 -10.00 -7.79 -6.12
C PHE A 272 -11.46 -8.17 -5.78
N ALA A 273 -11.78 -9.46 -5.73
CA ALA A 273 -13.11 -9.94 -5.33
C ALA A 273 -13.31 -9.78 -3.83
N ARG A 274 -12.33 -10.19 -3.02
CA ARG A 274 -12.34 -10.08 -1.56
C ARG A 274 -12.52 -8.63 -1.08
N ALA A 275 -11.83 -7.68 -1.72
CA ALA A 275 -11.95 -6.25 -1.44
C ALA A 275 -13.39 -5.73 -1.52
N GLN A 276 -14.28 -6.41 -2.23
CA GLN A 276 -15.68 -6.02 -2.39
C GLN A 276 -16.63 -6.91 -1.57
N GLN A 277 -16.38 -8.21 -1.57
CA GLN A 277 -17.29 -9.20 -0.99
C GLN A 277 -17.23 -9.24 0.54
N GLU A 278 -16.05 -9.01 1.13
CA GLU A 278 -15.86 -9.03 2.59
C GLU A 278 -16.30 -7.72 3.26
N PHE A 279 -16.64 -6.70 2.48
CA PHE A 279 -16.91 -5.33 2.94
C PHE A 279 -18.20 -4.76 2.37
N ARG A 280 -19.25 -5.59 2.32
CA ARG A 280 -20.58 -5.18 1.86
C ARG A 280 -21.27 -4.32 2.91
N HIS A 281 -22.11 -3.42 2.43
CA HIS A 281 -23.11 -2.76 3.26
C HIS A 281 -24.38 -3.60 3.17
N ASP A 282 -24.87 -4.05 4.32
CA ASP A 282 -26.20 -4.67 4.44
C ASP A 282 -27.31 -3.64 4.13
#